data_AF-A0A2M7CV72-F1
#
_entry.id   AF-A0A2M7CV72-F1
#
_cell.length_a   1.000
_cell.length_b   1.000
_cell.length_c   1.000
_cell.angle_alpha   90.00
_cell.angle_beta   90.00
_cell.angle_gamma   90.00
#
_symmetry.space_group_name_H-M   'P 1'
#
loop_
_entity.id
_entity.type
_entity.pdbx_description
1 polymer ?
#
loop_
_entity_poly.entity_id
_entity_poly.type
_entity_poly.pdbx_seq_one_letter_code
_entity_poly.pdbx_strand_id
1 'polypeptide(L)'
;ARESSRLENGLTWLATTGSTAPFVGLLGTVWGIYHALIRIGASGEASIGAVAGPVGEALIMTALGLGVAIPAVLAYNFFNRSNHKINSRFDEFAHDLHDFFATGSRVEAVHMGKAGK
;
A
#
# COMPACT_ATOMS: atom_id res chain seq x y z
N ALA A 1 -12.83 12.74 14.61
CA ALA A 1 -13.58 11.54 14.17
C ALA A 1 -13.81 11.49 12.64
N ARG A 2 -14.53 12.43 12.01
CA ARG A 2 -14.83 12.37 10.56
C ARG A 2 -13.60 12.41 9.64
N GLU A 3 -12.57 13.16 10.02
CA GLU A 3 -11.36 13.32 9.20
C GLU A 3 -10.43 12.09 9.26
N SER A 4 -10.28 11.47 10.44
CA SER A 4 -9.58 10.18 10.59
C SER A 4 -10.22 9.09 9.73
N SER A 5 -11.56 9.02 9.72
CA SER A 5 -12.29 8.03 8.90
C SER A 5 -12.04 8.19 7.40
N ARG A 6 -11.89 9.42 6.88
CA ARG A 6 -11.57 9.64 5.46
C ARG A 6 -10.14 9.20 5.11
N LEU A 7 -9.19 9.46 5.99
CA LEU A 7 -7.79 9.05 5.82
C LEU A 7 -7.64 7.53 5.91
N GLU A 8 -8.35 6.90 6.84
CA GLU A 8 -8.44 5.43 6.97
C GLU A 8 -9.06 4.78 5.73
N ASN A 9 -10.09 5.37 5.15
CA ASN A 9 -10.69 4.89 3.91
C ASN A 9 -9.69 4.95 2.75
N GLY A 10 -8.94 6.05 2.60
CA GLY A 10 -7.92 6.18 1.56
C GLY A 10 -6.78 5.16 1.71
N LEU A 11 -6.32 4.92 2.94
CA LEU A 11 -5.34 3.88 3.26
C LEU A 11 -5.86 2.47 2.94
N THR A 12 -7.13 2.19 3.24
CA THR A 12 -7.77 0.89 2.95
C THR A 12 -7.80 0.61 1.45
N TRP A 13 -8.10 1.62 0.62
CA TRP A 13 -8.04 1.49 -0.83
C TRP A 13 -6.62 1.21 -1.33
N LEU A 14 -5.62 1.94 -0.85
CA LEU A 14 -4.21 1.70 -1.24
C LEU A 14 -3.73 0.31 -0.85
N ALA A 15 -4.09 -0.17 0.35
CA ALA A 15 -3.75 -1.52 0.80
C ALA A 15 -4.43 -2.60 -0.07
N THR A 16 -5.70 -2.40 -0.40
CA THR A 16 -6.46 -3.33 -1.23
C THR A 16 -5.90 -3.36 -2.65
N THR A 17 -5.67 -2.21 -3.27
CA THR A 17 -5.07 -2.14 -4.62
C THR A 17 -3.66 -2.74 -4.63
N GLY A 18 -2.82 -2.42 -3.63
CA GLY A 18 -1.46 -2.95 -3.53
C GLY A 18 -1.39 -4.47 -3.41
N SER A 19 -2.34 -5.08 -2.70
CA SER A 19 -2.41 -6.54 -2.53
C SER A 19 -3.11 -7.26 -3.68
N THR A 20 -4.08 -6.64 -4.34
CA THR A 20 -4.88 -7.27 -5.40
C THR A 20 -4.29 -7.11 -6.80
N ALA A 21 -3.61 -6.00 -7.09
CA ALA A 21 -3.06 -5.71 -8.42
C ALA A 21 -2.12 -6.80 -9.00
N PRO A 22 -1.24 -7.46 -8.22
CA PRO A 22 -0.42 -8.55 -8.75
C PRO A 22 -1.26 -9.74 -9.24
N PHE A 23 -2.34 -10.06 -8.53
CA PHE A 23 -3.24 -11.15 -8.90
C PHE A 23 -4.04 -10.83 -10.16
N VAL A 24 -4.38 -9.56 -10.40
CA VAL A 24 -4.98 -9.11 -11.66
C VAL A 24 -4.02 -9.33 -12.84
N GLY A 25 -2.73 -9.01 -12.66
CA GLY A 25 -1.70 -9.28 -13.67
C GLY A 25 -1.52 -10.77 -13.96
N LEU A 26 -1.50 -11.59 -12.90
CA LEU A 26 -1.43 -13.05 -13.01
C LEU A 26 -2.66 -13.63 -13.73
N LEU A 27 -3.87 -13.14 -13.40
CA LEU A 27 -5.10 -13.53 -14.10
C LEU A 27 -5.01 -13.23 -15.60
N GLY A 28 -4.48 -12.07 -15.97
CA GLY A 28 -4.23 -11.70 -17.37
C GLY A 28 -3.30 -12.70 -18.08
N THR A 29 -2.26 -13.19 -17.39
CA THR A 29 -1.36 -14.20 -17.98
C THR A 29 -2.05 -15.53 -18.23
N VAL A 30 -2.85 -16.00 -17.26
CA VAL A 30 -3.61 -17.24 -17.37
C VAL A 30 -4.59 -17.15 -18.53
N TRP A 31 -5.30 -16.03 -18.63
CA TRP A 31 -6.25 -15.78 -19.72
C TRP A 31 -5.56 -15.74 -21.09
N GLY A 32 -4.44 -15.03 -21.21
CA GLY A 32 -3.68 -14.91 -22.46
C GLY A 32 -3.14 -16.25 -22.95
N ILE A 33 -2.51 -17.02 -22.05
CA ILE A 33 -1.98 -18.35 -22.37
C ILE A 33 -3.12 -19.31 -22.73
N TYR A 34 -4.24 -19.27 -22.01
CA TYR A 34 -5.42 -20.09 -22.33
C TYR A 34 -5.94 -19.83 -23.75
N HIS A 35 -6.09 -18.56 -24.13
CA HIS A 35 -6.52 -18.19 -25.49
C HIS A 35 -5.52 -18.62 -26.55
N ALA A 36 -4.22 -18.52 -26.26
CA ALA A 36 -3.17 -19.00 -27.15
C ALA A 36 -3.28 -20.50 -27.41
N LEU A 37 -3.47 -21.29 -26.34
CA LEU A 37 -3.56 -22.74 -26.42
C LEU A 37 -4.81 -23.20 -27.18
N ILE A 38 -5.96 -22.52 -27.01
CA ILE A 38 -7.16 -22.81 -27.81
C ILE A 38 -6.90 -22.57 -29.29
N ARG A 39 -6.26 -21.45 -29.65
CA ARG A 39 -5.96 -21.13 -31.05
C ARG A 39 -5.01 -22.15 -31.66
N ILE A 40 -3.97 -22.55 -30.93
CA ILE A 40 -3.01 -23.57 -31.37
C ILE A 40 -3.73 -24.92 -31.55
N GLY A 41 -4.53 -25.33 -30.57
CA GLY A 41 -5.31 -26.56 -30.62
C GLY A 41 -6.29 -26.60 -31.80
N ALA A 42 -6.91 -25.47 -32.15
CA ALA A 42 -7.78 -25.35 -33.31
C ALA A 42 -7.02 -25.38 -34.64
N SER A 43 -5.80 -24.84 -34.68
CA SER A 43 -4.95 -24.85 -35.88
C SER A 43 -4.23 -26.18 -36.14
N GLY A 44 -4.07 -27.01 -35.12
CA GLY A 44 -3.36 -28.30 -35.21
C GLY A 44 -1.83 -28.19 -35.31
N GLU A 45 -1.27 -26.99 -35.45
CA GLU A 45 0.17 -26.76 -35.63
C GLU A 45 0.79 -26.13 -34.38
N ALA A 46 1.43 -26.95 -33.56
CA ALA A 46 2.14 -26.50 -32.36
C ALA A 46 3.61 -26.20 -32.68
N SER A 47 3.88 -25.01 -33.23
CA SER A 47 5.24 -24.51 -33.45
C SER A 47 5.67 -23.51 -32.37
N ILE A 48 6.99 -23.39 -32.12
CA ILE A 48 7.55 -22.40 -31.17
C ILE A 48 7.13 -20.98 -31.55
N GLY A 49 7.06 -20.66 -32.85
CA GLY A 49 6.61 -19.36 -33.33
C GLY A 49 5.16 -19.05 -32.96
N ALA A 50 4.29 -20.07 -32.93
CA ALA A 50 2.88 -19.91 -32.56
C ALA A 50 2.69 -19.61 -31.07
N VAL A 51 3.62 -20.03 -30.21
CA VAL A 51 3.56 -19.84 -28.75
C VAL A 51 4.30 -18.58 -28.29
N ALA A 52 5.38 -18.20 -28.99
CA ALA A 52 6.27 -17.13 -28.54
C ALA A 52 5.57 -15.75 -28.41
N GLY A 53 4.71 -15.39 -29.36
CA GLY A 53 3.96 -14.13 -29.31
C GLY A 53 3.03 -14.03 -28.10
N PRO A 54 2.07 -14.96 -27.94
CA PRO A 54 1.12 -14.91 -26.83
C PRO A 54 1.78 -15.02 -25.44
N VAL A 55 2.88 -15.76 -25.31
CA VAL A 55 3.64 -15.82 -24.05
C VAL A 55 4.30 -14.47 -23.74
N GLY A 56 4.82 -13.77 -24.73
CA GLY A 56 5.34 -12.41 -24.56
C GLY A 56 4.27 -11.42 -24.08
N GLU A 57 3.08 -11.47 -24.68
CA GLU A 57 1.94 -10.64 -24.25
C GLU A 57 1.50 -10.96 -22.81
N ALA A 58 1.49 -12.23 -22.43
CA ALA A 58 1.18 -12.63 -21.05
C ALA A 58 2.18 -12.05 -20.04
N LEU A 59 3.48 -12.01 -20.35
CA LEU A 59 4.49 -11.44 -19.44
C LEU A 59 4.27 -9.94 -19.17
N ILE A 60 3.82 -9.19 -20.19
CA ILE A 60 3.52 -7.76 -20.04
C ILE A 60 2.38 -7.56 -19.02
N MET A 61 1.38 -8.44 -18.98
CA MET A 61 0.27 -8.34 -18.02
C MET A 61 0.75 -8.45 -16.57
N THR A 62 1.74 -9.30 -16.29
CA THR A 62 2.36 -9.37 -14.95
C THR A 62 3.15 -8.11 -14.63
N ALA A 63 3.92 -7.60 -15.59
CA ALA A 63 4.67 -6.35 -15.42
C ALA A 63 3.73 -5.18 -15.09
N LEU A 64 2.56 -5.10 -15.72
CA LEU A 64 1.54 -4.10 -15.41
C LEU A 64 0.96 -4.25 -14.00
N GLY A 65 0.64 -5.49 -13.58
CA GLY A 65 0.14 -5.77 -12.22
C GLY A 65 1.14 -5.32 -11.14
N LEU A 66 2.44 -5.59 -11.35
CA LEU A 66 3.51 -5.13 -10.47
C LEU A 66 3.71 -3.61 -10.53
N GLY A 67 3.62 -3.02 -11.73
CA GLY A 67 3.72 -1.58 -11.95
C GLY A 67 2.65 -0.77 -11.20
N VAL A 68 1.46 -1.36 -10.98
CA VAL A 68 0.40 -0.77 -10.15
C VAL A 68 0.58 -1.10 -8.66
N ALA A 69 0.99 -2.32 -8.32
CA ALA A 69 1.11 -2.77 -6.94
C ALA A 69 2.20 -2.03 -6.16
N ILE A 70 3.38 -1.84 -6.76
CA ILE A 70 4.55 -1.26 -6.09
C ILE A 70 4.25 0.18 -5.62
N PRO A 71 3.78 1.11 -6.47
CA PRO A 71 3.45 2.46 -6.03
C PRO A 71 2.34 2.50 -4.97
N ALA A 72 1.33 1.63 -5.08
CA ALA A 72 0.23 1.58 -4.13
C ALA A 72 0.71 1.19 -2.71
N VAL A 73 1.58 0.18 -2.61
CA VAL A 73 2.15 -0.25 -1.32
C VAL A 73 3.10 0.82 -0.76
N LEU A 74 3.90 1.48 -1.59
CA LEU A 74 4.78 2.58 -1.15
C LEU A 74 3.98 3.75 -0.59
N ALA A 75 2.91 4.16 -1.29
CA ALA A 75 2.02 5.21 -0.83
C ALA A 75 1.33 4.83 0.49
N TYR A 76 0.80 3.60 0.59
CA TYR A 76 0.19 3.10 1.83
C TYR A 76 1.15 3.22 3.03
N ASN A 77 2.38 2.73 2.88
CA ASN A 77 3.38 2.78 3.94
C ASN A 77 3.74 4.22 4.34
N PHE A 78 3.87 5.12 3.37
CA PHE A 78 4.18 6.53 3.61
C PHE A 78 3.06 7.24 4.39
N PHE A 79 1.81 7.09 3.94
CA PHE A 79 0.66 7.73 4.59
C PHE A 79 0.39 7.13 5.97
N ASN A 80 0.53 5.81 6.13
CA ASN A 80 0.35 5.15 7.42
C ASN A 80 1.34 5.67 8.47
N ARG A 81 2.62 5.80 8.08
CA ARG A 81 3.65 6.38 8.96
C ARG A 81 3.37 7.83 9.31
N SER A 82 2.86 8.61 8.36
CA SER A 82 2.54 10.02 8.56
C SER A 82 1.35 10.20 9.53
N ASN A 83 0.30 9.39 9.38
CA ASN A 83 -0.84 9.38 10.30
C ASN A 83 -0.42 8.98 11.71
N HIS A 84 0.42 7.95 11.85
CA HIS A 84 0.89 7.54 13.18
C HIS A 84 1.65 8.66 13.90
N LYS A 85 2.50 9.41 13.18
CA LYS A 85 3.19 10.60 13.75
C LYS A 85 2.20 11.68 14.18
N ILE A 86 1.17 11.95 13.37
CA ILE A 86 0.16 12.96 13.69
C ILE A 86 -0.62 12.56 14.94
N ASN A 87 -1.07 11.30 15.03
CA ASN A 87 -1.77 10.79 16.20
C ASN A 87 -0.90 10.85 17.46
N SER A 88 0.38 10.46 17.37
CA SER A 88 1.29 10.54 18.53
C SER A 88 1.45 11.96 19.08
N ARG A 89 1.43 12.98 18.20
CA ARG A 89 1.49 14.39 18.62
C ARG A 89 0.19 14.86 19.27
N PHE A 90 -0.95 14.35 18.81
CA PHE A 90 -2.23 14.63 19.45
C PHE A 90 -2.33 13.97 20.82
N ASP A 91 -1.84 12.74 20.96
CA ASP A 91 -1.80 12.04 22.24
C ASP A 91 -0.88 12.76 23.23
N GLU A 92 0.28 13.24 22.78
CA GLU A 92 1.21 14.04 23.60
C GLU A 92 0.56 15.36 24.05
N PHE A 93 -0.08 16.09 23.13
CA PHE A 93 -0.81 17.32 23.46
C PHE A 93 -1.98 17.08 24.42
N ALA A 94 -2.71 15.97 24.25
CA ALA A 94 -3.82 15.60 25.14
C ALA A 94 -3.32 15.28 26.56
N HIS A 95 -2.19 14.57 26.68
CA HIS A 95 -1.54 14.34 27.97
C HIS A 95 -1.08 15.65 28.62
N ASP A 96 -0.41 16.54 27.87
CA ASP A 96 0.03 17.84 28.39
C ASP A 96 -1.14 18.69 28.90
N LEU A 97 -2.26 18.69 28.16
CA LEU A 97 -3.49 19.37 28.60
C LEU A 97 -4.08 18.72 29.85
N HIS A 98 -4.13 17.39 29.90
CA HIS A 98 -4.66 16.66 31.05
C HIS A 98 -3.83 16.96 32.30
N ASP A 99 -2.50 16.92 32.19
CA ASP A 99 -1.58 17.24 33.27
C ASP A 99 -1.72 18.70 33.71
N PHE A 100 -1.88 19.64 32.77
CA PHE A 100 -2.12 21.05 33.08
C PHE A 100 -3.42 21.24 33.89
N PHE A 101 -4.51 20.59 33.49
CA PHE A 101 -5.79 20.69 34.22
C PHE A 101 -5.79 19.92 35.55
N ALA A 102 -5.09 18.79 35.63
CA ALA A 102 -5.01 17.97 36.83
C ALA A 102 -4.08 18.56 37.90
N THR A 103 -3.00 19.23 37.52
CA THR A 103 -1.98 19.76 38.45
C THR A 103 -2.00 21.29 38.58
N GLY A 104 -2.69 22.01 37.70
CA GLY A 104 -2.88 23.47 37.79
C GLY A 104 -1.63 24.33 37.54
N SER A 105 -0.54 23.74 37.06
CA SER A 105 0.72 24.46 36.75
C SER A 105 1.11 24.28 35.29
N ARG A 106 1.56 25.36 34.61
CA ARG A 106 2.23 25.24 33.30
C ARG A 106 3.41 24.30 33.49
N VAL A 107 3.52 23.25 32.67
CA VAL A 107 4.68 22.35 32.63
C VAL A 107 5.90 23.10 32.10
N GLU A 108 6.42 24.05 32.88
CA GLU A 108 7.78 24.56 32.82
C GLU A 108 8.46 24.06 34.10
N ALA A 109 9.08 22.87 34.08
CA ALA A 109 10.22 22.48 34.93
C ALA A 109 10.46 20.96 35.08
N VAL A 110 10.40 20.14 34.02
CA VAL A 110 10.90 18.74 34.11
C VAL A 110 12.13 18.47 33.25
N HIS A 111 12.55 19.40 32.38
CA HIS A 111 13.77 19.21 31.55
C HIS A 111 15.05 19.90 32.05
N MET A 112 15.03 20.59 33.19
CA MET A 112 16.20 21.31 33.73
C MET A 112 16.87 20.60 34.93
N GLY A 113 16.80 19.26 34.99
CA GLY A 113 17.35 18.44 36.09
C GLY A 113 18.61 17.62 35.77
N LYS A 114 19.15 17.67 34.54
CA LYS A 114 20.36 16.91 34.14
C LYS A 114 21.55 17.78 33.74
N ALA A 115 21.64 19.00 34.29
CA ALA A 115 22.83 19.83 34.19
C ALA A 115 23.19 20.33 35.59
N GLY A 116 23.73 19.45 36.45
CA GLY A 116 24.12 19.85 37.80
C GLY A 116 24.32 18.73 38.79
N LYS A 117 25.14 17.74 38.44
CA LYS A 117 26.13 17.03 39.29
C LYS A 117 26.57 15.75 38.61
#